data_AF-A0A0G4E4P0-F1
#
_entry.id   AF-A0A0G4E4P0-F1
#
_cell.length_a   1.000
_cell.length_b   1.000
_cell.length_c   1.000
_cell.angle_alpha   90.00
_cell.angle_beta   90.00
_cell.angle_gamma   90.00
#
_symmetry.space_group_name_H-M   'P 1'
#
loop_
_entity.id
_entity.type
_entity.pdbx_description
1 polymer ?
#
loop_
_entity_poly.entity_id
_entity_poly.type
_entity_poly.pdbx_seq_one_letter_code
_entity_poly.pdbx_strand_id
1 'polypeptide(L)' 'MTHAYFAPLVLLPIVITEPGKYTTRSGETVLIEHTSGKHDFGNCGIYTETDERITESWHRSGRVSATRESNNDVVAQA' A
#
# COMPACT_ATOMS: atom_id res chain seq x y z
N MET A 1 -24.06 11.03 2.77
CA MET A 1 -22.96 12.02 2.90
C MET A 1 -21.64 11.29 2.68
N THR A 2 -21.15 11.27 1.45
CA THR A 2 -19.82 10.72 1.12
C THR A 2 -18.78 11.75 1.52
N HIS A 3 -18.29 11.67 2.77
CA HIS A 3 -17.13 12.46 3.17
C HIS A 3 -15.98 12.13 2.21
N ALA A 4 -15.48 13.15 1.52
CA ALA A 4 -14.27 13.06 0.71
C ALA A 4 -13.04 12.86 1.62
N TYR A 5 -12.93 11.69 2.27
CA TYR A 5 -11.81 11.30 3.14
C TYR A 5 -10.51 11.02 2.34
N PHE A 6 -10.57 11.10 1.01
CA PHE A 6 -9.49 10.71 0.10
C PHE A 6 -8.59 11.84 -0.40
N ALA A 7 -8.93 13.11 -0.11
CA ALA A 7 -8.18 14.25 -0.66
C ALA A 7 -6.65 14.18 -0.41
N PRO A 8 -6.15 13.78 0.79
CA PRO A 8 -4.70 13.71 1.00
C PRO A 8 -4.04 12.65 0.13
N LEU A 9 -4.67 11.47 -0.02
CA LEU A 9 -4.11 10.35 -0.76
C LEU A 9 -4.13 10.56 -2.28
N VAL A 10 -5.15 11.26 -2.79
CA VAL A 10 -5.31 11.53 -4.23
C VAL A 10 -4.17 12.39 -4.78
N LEU A 11 -3.59 13.25 -3.95
CA LEU A 11 -2.50 14.14 -4.31
C LEU A 11 -1.11 13.49 -4.20
N LEU A 12 -1.01 12.31 -3.61
CA LEU A 12 0.27 11.60 -3.48
C LEU A 12 0.66 10.91 -4.80
N PRO A 13 1.98 10.76 -5.06
CA PRO A 13 2.47 9.93 -6.14
C PRO A 13 1.90 8.50 -6.08
N ILE A 14 1.67 7.91 -7.24
CA ILE A 14 1.33 6.49 -7.35
C ILE A 14 2.62 5.69 -7.23
N VAL A 15 2.64 4.72 -6.33
CA VAL A 15 3.78 3.82 -6.09
C VAL A 15 3.44 2.42 -6.55
N ILE A 16 2.23 1.95 -6.28
CA ILE A 16 1.76 0.62 -6.64
C ILE A 16 0.96 0.72 -7.93
N THR A 17 1.51 0.17 -9.01
CA THR A 17 0.88 0.16 -10.35
C THR A 17 0.48 -1.23 -10.81
N GLU A 18 1.17 -2.26 -10.33
CA GLU A 18 0.96 -3.66 -10.72
C GLU A 18 1.31 -4.62 -9.58
N PRO A 19 0.81 -5.88 -9.60
CA PRO A 19 1.25 -6.91 -8.68
C PRO A 19 2.76 -7.15 -8.78
N GLY A 20 3.42 -7.40 -7.66
CA GLY A 20 4.88 -7.52 -7.63
C GLY A 20 5.46 -7.34 -6.23
N LYS A 21 6.79 -7.33 -6.15
CA LYS A 21 7.50 -7.10 -4.89
C LYS A 21 7.73 -5.63 -4.66
N TYR A 22 7.52 -5.20 -3.43
CA TYR A 22 7.67 -3.82 -2.99
C TYR A 22 8.35 -3.77 -1.64
N THR A 23 8.98 -2.63 -1.36
CA THR A 23 9.64 -2.37 -0.08
C THR A 23 8.80 -1.39 0.74
N THR A 24 8.58 -1.73 2.01
CA THR A 24 7.94 -0.86 2.98
C THR A 24 8.90 0.20 3.49
N ARG A 25 8.39 1.20 4.21
CA ARG A 25 9.20 2.24 4.85
C ARG A 25 10.13 1.70 5.94
N SER A 26 9.75 0.60 6.61
CA SER A 26 10.62 -0.14 7.54
C SER A 26 11.73 -0.93 6.84
N GLY A 27 11.66 -1.09 5.51
CA GLY A 27 12.62 -1.86 4.73
C GLY A 27 12.22 -3.32 4.51
N GLU A 28 11.05 -3.75 5.00
CA GLU A 28 10.53 -5.10 4.80
C GLU A 28 10.02 -5.28 3.37
N THR A 29 10.13 -6.50 2.85
CA THR A 29 9.60 -6.86 1.54
C THR A 29 8.18 -7.38 1.63
N VAL A 30 7.29 -6.82 0.81
CA VAL A 30 5.92 -7.31 0.61
C VAL A 30 5.70 -7.74 -0.84
N LEU A 31 4.92 -8.80 -1.02
CA LEU A 31 4.41 -9.24 -2.31
C LEU A 31 2.97 -8.75 -2.46
N ILE A 32 2.75 -7.79 -3.36
CA ILE A 32 1.40 -7.36 -3.75
C ILE A 32 0.85 -8.35 -4.76
N GLU A 33 -0.25 -9.00 -4.38
CA GLU A 33 -0.93 -10.05 -5.16
C GLU A 33 -2.08 -9.47 -5.98
N HIS A 34 -2.72 -8.39 -5.50
CA HIS A 34 -3.86 -7.75 -6.14
C HIS A 34 -3.69 -6.23 -6.14
N THR A 35 -4.03 -5.59 -7.26
CA THR A 35 -3.98 -4.12 -7.39
C THR A 35 -5.33 -3.53 -7.77
N SER A 36 -5.65 -2.38 -7.18
CA SER A 36 -6.80 -1.55 -7.52
C SER A 36 -6.31 -0.22 -8.08
N GLY A 37 -6.79 0.16 -9.27
CA GLY A 37 -6.52 1.46 -9.86
C GLY A 37 -7.29 2.62 -9.23
N LYS A 38 -8.25 2.32 -8.35
CA LYS A 38 -9.09 3.30 -7.67
C LYS A 38 -8.34 3.94 -6.50
N HIS A 39 -8.89 5.04 -5.99
CA HIS A 39 -8.43 5.67 -4.75
C HIS A 39 -9.03 4.97 -3.53
N ASP A 40 -8.80 3.67 -3.41
CA ASP A 40 -9.18 2.85 -2.25
C ASP A 40 -7.95 2.10 -1.73
N PHE A 41 -8.11 1.40 -0.60
CA PHE A 41 -7.08 0.50 -0.06
C PHE A 41 -7.20 -0.90 -0.68
N GLY A 42 -7.48 -0.99 -1.98
CA GLY A 42 -7.73 -2.27 -2.67
C GLY A 42 -6.48 -2.98 -3.18
N ASN A 43 -5.28 -2.45 -2.91
CA ASN A 43 -4.04 -3.13 -3.25
C ASN A 43 -3.65 -4.04 -2.08
N CYS A 44 -3.72 -5.35 -2.27
CA CYS A 44 -3.56 -6.31 -1.19
C CYS A 44 -2.33 -7.19 -1.43
N GLY A 45 -1.68 -7.60 -0.35
CA GLY A 45 -0.47 -8.38 -0.43
C GLY A 45 -0.08 -8.98 0.90
N ILE A 46 1.09 -9.62 0.91
CA ILE A 46 1.63 -10.35 2.06
C ILE A 46 3.08 -9.97 2.34
N TYR A 47 3.46 -9.99 3.61
CA TYR A 47 4.87 -9.91 4.01
C TYR A 47 5.57 -11.23 3.68
N THR A 48 6.77 -11.15 3.10
CA THR A 48 7.50 -12.34 2.61
C THR A 48 8.62 -12.79 3.54
N GLU A 49 8.94 -12.01 4.56
CA GLU A 49 10.07 -12.25 5.47
C GLU A 49 9.65 -12.99 6.76
N THR A 50 8.35 -13.24 6.93
CA THR A 50 7.79 -13.93 8.10
C THR A 50 7.30 -15.32 7.73
N ASP A 51 7.44 -16.28 8.66
CA ASP A 51 6.90 -17.64 8.48
C ASP A 51 5.35 -17.66 8.51
N GLU A 52 4.75 -16.65 9.13
CA GLU A 52 3.31 -16.43 9.14
C GLU A 52 2.86 -15.61 7.93
N ARG A 53 1.72 -15.97 7.33
CA ARG A 53 1.13 -15.23 6.21
C ARG A 53 0.42 -13.98 6.73
N ILE A 54 1.16 -12.89 6.90
CA ILE A 54 0.61 -11.59 7.30
C ILE A 54 0.10 -10.86 6.07
N THR A 55 -1.20 -10.57 6.02
CA THR A 55 -1.85 -9.84 4.92
C THR A 55 -2.06 -8.37 5.28
N GLU A 56 -1.86 -7.47 4.34
CA GLU A 56 -2.10 -6.03 4.51
C GLU A 56 -2.69 -5.45 3.22
N SER A 57 -3.29 -4.26 3.32
CA SER A 57 -3.87 -3.53 2.19
C SER A 57 -3.41 -2.08 2.15
N TRP A 58 -3.14 -1.60 0.94
CA TRP A 58 -2.58 -0.28 0.68
C TRP A 58 -3.41 0.49 -0.35
N HIS A 59 -3.41 1.81 -0.20
CA HIS A 59 -3.77 2.71 -1.28
C HIS A 59 -2.68 2.67 -2.36
N ARG A 60 -3.01 3.01 -3.61
CA ARG A 60 -2.05 3.00 -4.75
C ARG A 60 -0.84 3.92 -4.55
N SER A 61 -0.90 4.85 -3.60
CA SER A 61 0.25 5.65 -3.16
C SER A 61 1.17 4.92 -2.17
N GLY A 62 0.90 3.65 -1.88
CA GLY A 62 1.61 2.83 -0.90
C GLY A 62 1.19 3.05 0.56
N ARG A 63 0.19 3.88 0.85
CA ARG A 63 -0.21 4.17 2.24
C ARG A 63 -1.14 3.12 2.82
N VAL A 64 -0.96 2.75 4.08
CA VAL A 64 -1.97 1.99 4.86
C VAL A 64 -3.02 2.89 5.53
N SER A 65 -2.74 4.18 5.68
CA SER A 65 -3.65 5.18 6.26
C SER A 65 -3.73 6.44 5.41
N ALA A 66 -4.91 7.07 5.38
CA ALA A 66 -5.14 8.27 4.59
C ALA A 66 -4.48 9.53 5.14
N THR A 67 -4.18 9.55 6.44
CA THR A 67 -3.83 10.78 7.17
C THR A 67 -2.45 10.75 7.81
N ARG A 68 -1.78 9.59 7.84
CA ARG A 68 -0.51 9.43 8.54
C ARG A 68 0.38 8.41 7.86
N GLU A 69 1.68 8.70 7.86
CA GLU A 69 2.70 7.74 7.45
C GLU A 69 2.84 6.61 8.49
N SER A 70 3.07 5.40 8.00
CA SER A 70 3.36 4.21 8.79
C SER A 70 4.65 3.55 8.30
N ASN A 71 5.27 2.74 9.17
CA ASN A 71 6.38 1.86 8.80
C ASN A 71 5.96 0.87 7.69
N ASN A 72 4.69 0.47 7.71
CA ASN A 72 4.12 -0.48 6.76
C ASN A 72 3.80 0.14 5.40
N ASP A 73 3.98 1.46 5.22
CA ASP A 73 3.73 2.09 3.93
C ASP A 73 4.72 1.58 2.89
N VAL A 74 4.21 1.16 1.73
CA VAL A 74 5.03 0.86 0.55
C VAL A 74 5.60 2.16 -0.02
N VAL A 75 6.91 2.19 -0.25
CA VAL A 75 7.62 3.40 -0.72
C VAL A 75 8.29 3.22 -2.08
N ALA A 76 8.59 1.99 -2.48
CA ALA A 76 9.22 1.68 -3.76
C ALA A 76 8.94 0.24 -4.20
N GLN A 77 9.05 -0.01 -5.49
CA GLN A 77 9.20 -1.37 -6.03
C GLN A 77 10.57 -1.93 -5.63
N ALA A 78 10.63 -3.22 -5.29
CA ALA A 78 11.83 -3.90 -4.79
C ALA A 78 12.74 -4.40 -5.93
#